data_AF-A0A5J5EJD9-F1
#
_entry.id   AF-A0A5J5EJD9-F1
#
_cell.length_a   1.000
_cell.length_b   1.000
_cell.length_c   1.000
_cell.angle_alpha   90.00
_cell.angle_beta   90.00
_cell.angle_gamma   90.00
#
_symmetry.space_group_name_H-M   'P 1'
#
loop_
_entity.id
_entity.type
_entity.pdbx_description
1 polymer ?
#
loop_
_entity_poly.entity_id
_entity_poly.type
_entity_poly.pdbx_seq_one_letter_code
_entity_poly.pdbx_strand_id
1 'polypeptide(L)'
;MATVTLTAVYDSPSDRHTLTIDTAAATATEASSQREQTAHVAALRENIGTLQDQVNAYLTARMEAEKRTEEEVEEEEYGEEEEVEEE
;
A
#
# COMPACT_ATOMS: atom_id res chain seq x y z
N MET A 1 0.33 6.59 -27.45
CA MET A 1 0.31 5.26 -26.81
C MET A 1 -0.68 5.35 -25.67
N ALA A 2 -1.67 4.47 -25.62
CA ALA A 2 -2.65 4.50 -24.56
C ALA A 2 -2.06 3.82 -23.31
N THR A 3 -2.09 4.54 -22.20
CA THR A 3 -1.61 4.12 -20.89
C THR A 3 -2.74 3.49 -20.10
N VAL A 4 -2.44 2.43 -19.34
CA VAL A 4 -3.36 1.91 -18.34
C VAL A 4 -2.90 2.41 -16.97
N THR A 5 -3.85 2.81 -16.14
CA THR A 5 -3.54 3.26 -14.77
C THR A 5 -4.13 2.25 -13.81
N LEU A 6 -3.31 1.69 -12.94
CA LEU A 6 -3.74 0.86 -11.82
C LEU A 6 -3.81 1.73 -10.57
N THR A 7 -4.94 1.67 -9.86
CA THR A 7 -5.14 2.44 -8.64
C THR A 7 -5.53 1.48 -7.51
N ALA A 8 -4.82 1.56 -6.39
CA ALA A 8 -5.23 0.98 -5.12
C ALA A 8 -5.55 2.10 -4.13
N VAL A 9 -6.72 2.03 -3.51
CA VAL A 9 -7.15 3.01 -2.50
C VAL A 9 -7.23 2.28 -1.17
N TYR A 10 -6.39 2.71 -0.23
CA TYR A 10 -6.51 2.38 1.18
C TYR A 10 -7.42 3.43 1.83
N ASP A 11 -8.48 2.97 2.50
CA ASP A 11 -9.45 3.81 3.19
C ASP A 11 -9.64 3.29 4.61
N SER A 12 -9.32 4.13 5.59
CA SER A 12 -9.55 3.89 7.01
C SER A 12 -10.29 5.07 7.64
N PRO A 13 -10.92 4.92 8.82
CA PRO A 13 -11.63 6.01 9.47
C PRO A 13 -10.76 7.24 9.78
N SER A 14 -9.45 7.05 9.93
CA SER A 14 -8.49 8.08 10.32
C SER A 14 -7.56 8.51 9.18
N ASP A 15 -7.50 7.77 8.07
CA ASP A 15 -6.62 8.11 6.95
C ASP A 15 -7.06 7.49 5.62
N ARG A 16 -6.69 8.14 4.51
CA ARG A 16 -6.93 7.67 3.15
C ARG A 16 -5.68 7.83 2.31
N HIS A 17 -5.24 6.74 1.71
CA HIS A 17 -4.03 6.72 0.88
C HIS A 17 -4.30 6.10 -0.48
N THR A 18 -3.85 6.76 -1.54
CA THR A 18 -4.04 6.29 -2.92
C THR A 18 -2.69 5.99 -3.54
N LEU A 19 -2.52 4.74 -3.97
CA LEU A 19 -1.36 4.24 -4.69
C LEU A 19 -1.73 4.10 -6.16
N THR A 20 -0.92 4.69 -7.02
CA THR A 20 -1.19 4.73 -8.47
C THR A 20 0.06 4.29 -9.23
N ILE A 21 -0.14 3.36 -10.17
CA ILE A 21 0.90 2.96 -11.12
C ILE A 21 0.40 3.22 -12.53
N ASP A 22 1.06 4.14 -13.22
CA ASP A 22 0.88 4.35 -14.64
C ASP A 22 1.72 3.34 -15.40
N THR A 23 1.06 2.50 -16.18
CA THR A 23 1.72 1.53 -17.03
C THR A 23 1.70 1.98 -18.48
N ALA A 24 2.88 1.94 -19.10
CA ALA A 24 3.08 2.17 -20.52
C ALA A 24 2.60 0.97 -21.38
N ALA A 25 1.98 -0.04 -20.78
CA ALA A 25 1.40 -1.15 -21.50
C ALA A 25 0.37 -0.62 -22.51
N ALA A 26 0.71 -0.72 -23.79
CA ALA A 26 -0.20 -0.38 -24.87
C ALA A 26 -1.54 -1.07 -24.64
N THR A 27 -2.64 -0.32 -24.57
CA THR A 27 -3.97 -0.91 -24.45
C THR A 27 -4.23 -1.80 -25.66
N ALA A 28 -4.33 -3.10 -25.44
CA ALA A 28 -4.74 -4.01 -26.48
C ALA A 28 -6.22 -3.74 -26.79
N THR A 29 -6.53 -3.49 -28.06
CA THR A 29 -7.89 -3.35 -28.59
C THR A 29 -8.33 -4.66 -29.25
N GLU A 30 -9.60 -4.78 -29.64
CA GLU A 30 -10.10 -5.96 -30.38
C GLU A 30 -9.37 -6.17 -31.71
N ALA A 31 -8.77 -5.12 -32.28
CA ALA A 31 -7.95 -5.19 -33.49
C ALA A 31 -6.48 -5.62 -33.22
N SER A 32 -6.07 -5.74 -31.96
CA SER A 32 -4.70 -6.09 -31.59
C SER A 32 -4.43 -7.58 -31.82
N SER A 33 -3.22 -7.88 -32.26
CA SER A 33 -2.77 -9.26 -32.44
C SER A 33 -2.74 -10.01 -31.10
N GLN A 34 -2.81 -11.34 -31.16
CA GLN A 34 -2.70 -12.20 -29.98
C GLN A 34 -1.40 -11.95 -29.20
N ARG A 35 -0.30 -11.62 -29.90
CA ARG A 35 0.99 -11.28 -29.29
C ARG A 35 0.91 -10.00 -28.47
N GLU A 36 0.25 -8.96 -29.00
CA GLU A 36 0.07 -7.68 -28.32
C GLU A 36 -0.87 -7.82 -27.12
N GLN A 37 -1.95 -8.61 -27.24
CA GLN A 37 -2.82 -8.93 -26.10
C GLN A 37 -2.06 -9.68 -24.99
N THR A 38 -1.24 -10.67 -25.36
CA THR A 38 -0.44 -11.43 -24.38
C THR A 38 0.59 -10.53 -23.70
N ALA A 39 1.27 -9.66 -24.46
CA ALA A 39 2.22 -8.70 -23.91
C ALA A 39 1.54 -7.69 -22.97
N HIS A 40 0.34 -7.22 -23.33
CA HIS A 40 -0.45 -6.33 -22.48
C HIS A 40 -0.80 -6.99 -21.14
N VAL A 41 -1.33 -8.22 -21.16
CA VAL A 41 -1.69 -8.95 -19.93
C VAL A 41 -0.45 -9.27 -19.09
N ALA A 42 0.67 -9.62 -19.72
CA ALA A 42 1.93 -9.86 -19.01
C ALA A 42 2.40 -8.60 -18.27
N ALA A 43 2.43 -7.46 -18.96
CA ALA A 43 2.78 -6.18 -18.35
C ALA A 43 1.79 -5.79 -17.23
N LEU A 44 0.49 -6.04 -17.41
CA LEU A 44 -0.50 -5.76 -16.37
C LEU A 44 -0.24 -6.59 -15.11
N ARG A 45 0.08 -7.89 -15.25
CA ARG A 45 0.38 -8.77 -14.12
C ARG A 45 1.62 -8.33 -13.36
N GLU A 46 2.68 -7.94 -14.05
CA GLU A 46 3.89 -7.42 -13.42
C GLU A 46 3.59 -6.16 -12.61
N ASN A 47 2.84 -5.22 -13.19
CA ASN A 47 2.47 -3.99 -12.50
C ASN A 47 1.55 -4.23 -11.29
N ILE A 48 0.67 -5.24 -11.34
CA ILE A 48 -0.12 -5.66 -10.18
C ILE A 48 0.77 -6.18 -9.05
N GLY A 49 1.81 -6.97 -9.37
CA GLY A 49 2.78 -7.44 -8.38
C GLY A 49 3.49 -6.26 -7.71
N THR A 50 3.98 -5.32 -8.50
CA THR A 50 4.60 -4.08 -7.97
C THR A 50 3.64 -3.28 -7.10
N LEU A 51 2.36 -3.13 -7.50
CA LEU A 51 1.37 -2.43 -6.69
C LEU A 51 1.12 -3.14 -5.36
N GLN A 52 1.05 -4.47 -5.39
CA GLN A 52 0.89 -5.27 -4.18
C GLN A 52 2.06 -5.08 -3.21
N ASP A 53 3.29 -5.07 -3.71
CA ASP A 53 4.47 -4.82 -2.88
C ASP A 53 4.44 -3.41 -2.25
N GLN A 54 4.02 -2.40 -3.00
CA GLN A 54 3.85 -1.03 -2.48
C GLN A 54 2.76 -0.94 -1.40
N VAL A 55 1.61 -1.61 -1.62
CA VAL A 55 0.54 -1.69 -0.62
C VAL A 55 1.04 -2.37 0.65
N ASN A 56 1.74 -3.51 0.52
CA ASN A 56 2.28 -4.23 1.67
C ASN A 56 3.30 -3.40 2.45
N ALA A 57 4.21 -2.72 1.75
CA ALA A 57 5.18 -1.83 2.37
C ALA A 57 4.49 -0.68 3.12
N TYR A 58 3.49 -0.05 2.50
CA TYR A 58 2.71 1.03 3.12
C TYR A 58 1.99 0.56 4.40
N LEU A 59 1.27 -0.56 4.33
CA LEU A 59 0.54 -1.10 5.47
C LEU A 59 1.48 -1.55 6.59
N THR A 60 2.63 -2.13 6.26
CA THR A 60 3.63 -2.57 7.26
C THR A 60 4.21 -1.38 8.01
N ALA A 61 4.66 -0.34 7.28
CA ALA A 61 5.19 0.87 7.90
C ALA A 61 4.15 1.56 8.80
N ARG A 62 2.87 1.52 8.40
CA ARG A 62 1.78 2.06 9.22
C ARG A 62 1.57 1.25 10.49
N MET A 63 1.51 -0.08 10.41
CA MET A 63 1.38 -0.93 11.59
C MET A 63 2.54 -0.73 12.57
N GLU A 64 3.76 -0.54 12.07
CA GLU A 64 4.93 -0.22 12.90
C GLU A 64 4.84 1.17 13.55
N ALA A 65 4.22 2.14 12.89
CA ALA A 65 3.96 3.45 13.47
C ALA A 65 2.86 3.41 14.53
N GLU A 66 1.78 2.65 14.27
CA GLU A 66 0.67 2.45 15.22
C GLU A 66 1.16 1.73 16.48
N LYS A 67 1.95 0.65 16.33
CA LYS A 67 2.55 -0.05 17.48
C LYS A 67 3.45 0.83 18.33
N ARG A 68 4.31 1.66 17.73
CA ARG A 68 5.16 2.58 18.49
C ARG A 68 4.34 3.60 19.26
N THR A 69 3.26 4.10 18.65
CA THR A 69 2.34 5.01 19.35
C THR A 69 1.66 4.31 20.52
N GLU A 70 1.23 3.06 20.35
CA GLU A 70 0.63 2.26 21.42
C GLU A 70 1.63 1.97 22.56
N GLU A 71 2.88 1.62 22.24
CA GLU A 71 3.94 1.38 23.23
C GLU A 71 4.32 2.66 24.00
N GLU A 72 4.41 3.83 23.32
CA GLU A 72 4.66 5.12 23.97
C GLU A 72 3.51 5.49 24.93
N VAL A 73 2.26 5.27 24.53
CA VAL A 73 1.09 5.54 25.39
C VAL A 73 1.04 4.55 26.57
N GLU A 74 1.39 3.29 26.37
CA GLU A 74 1.45 2.29 27.45
C GLU A 74 2.57 2.62 28.45
N GLU A 75 3.75 3.05 28.00
CA GLU A 75 4.85 3.48 28.87
C GLU A 75 4.48 4.73 29.69
N GLU A 76 3.78 5.71 29.09
CA GLU A 76 3.26 6.86 29.82
C GLU A 76 2.22 6.45 30.87
N GLU A 77 1.31 5.52 30.55
CA GLU A 77 0.22 5.11 31.46
C GLU A 77 0.70 4.21 32.62
N TYR A 78 1.66 3.31 32.40
CA TYR A 78 2.16 2.39 33.44
C TYR A 78 3.48 2.82 34.08
N GLY A 79 4.29 3.65 33.42
CA GLY A 79 5.52 4.21 34.00
C GLY A 79 5.25 5.24 35.10
N GLU A 80 4.12 5.96 35.00
CA GLU A 80 3.66 6.89 36.04
C GLU A 80 3.09 6.15 37.29
N GLU A 81 2.60 4.91 37.14
CA GLU A 81 2.06 4.12 38.26
C GLU A 81 3.15 3.43 39.12
N GLU A 82 4.34 3.13 38.59
CA GLU A 82 5.44 2.58 39.41
C GLU A 82 6.20 3.66 40.23
N GLU A 83 6.22 4.93 39.81
CA GLU A 83 6.88 6.00 40.58
C GLU A 83 6.10 6.43 41.84
N VAL A 84 4.84 5.99 42.02
CA VAL A 84 3.99 6.38 43.16
C VAL A 84 4.04 5.43 44.37
N GLU A 85 4.92 4.42 44.40
CA GLU A 85 5.16 3.56 45.58
C GLU A 85 6.54 3.74 46.23
N GLU A 86 6.92 4.97 46.60
CA GLU A 86 7.92 5.19 47.67
C GLU A 86 7.56 6.41 48.55
N GLU A 87 6.65 6.24 49.51
CA GLU A 87 6.57 7.07 50.75
C GLU A 87 6.26 6.22 52.00
#